data_AF-A0A843J208-F1
#
_entry.id   AF-A0A843J208-F1
#
_cell.length_a   1.000
_cell.length_b   1.000
_cell.length_c   1.000
_cell.angle_alpha   90.00
_cell.angle_beta   90.00
_cell.angle_gamma   90.00
#
_symmetry.space_group_name_H-M   'P 1'
#
loop_
_entity.id
_entity.type
_entity.pdbx_description
1 polymer ?
#
loop_
_entity_poly.entity_id
_entity_poly.type
_entity_poly.pdbx_seq_one_letter_code
_entity_poly.pdbx_strand_id
1 'polypeptide(L)'
;MKKSILLLILAIFALCLVQSVAAANIQEPITKLTPAQTSYTPGDRVTVTAEVPFATTGGSTFPGQHSVRAYTDLDNPEWVYTVKINGHGQEQTVTRQVLTISGYMLDYPSQNTIALSLVLTGTIPSMPTSGEKAIFSIEQIDANGNTISGSHYEVDVMIVIPEDIDKLRAIVESDLSTFDTEITDKLKTGVDVSQAQAKYDAAREKWIQSATASYATAKVLLDDA
;
A
#
# COMPACT_ATOMS: atom_id res chain seq x y z
N MET A 1 45.99 -35.09 -12.65
CA MET A 1 45.91 -34.01 -11.64
C MET A 1 45.15 -32.77 -12.13
N LYS A 2 45.54 -32.10 -13.22
CA LYS A 2 44.84 -30.89 -13.74
C LYS A 2 43.34 -31.11 -14.11
N LYS A 3 42.99 -32.24 -14.75
CA LYS A 3 41.59 -32.54 -15.12
C LYS A 3 40.70 -32.85 -13.91
N SER A 4 41.25 -33.48 -12.88
CA SER A 4 40.55 -33.80 -11.62
C SER A 4 40.29 -32.54 -10.78
N ILE A 5 41.22 -31.57 -10.78
CA ILE A 5 41.06 -30.27 -10.11
C ILE A 5 40.03 -29.41 -10.86
N LEU A 6 40.02 -29.43 -12.21
CA LEU A 6 39.03 -28.70 -13.02
C LEU A 6 37.60 -29.24 -12.79
N LEU A 7 37.43 -30.56 -12.74
CA LEU A 7 36.14 -31.21 -12.44
C LEU A 7 35.66 -30.89 -11.01
N LEU A 8 36.57 -30.80 -10.04
CA LEU A 8 36.23 -30.44 -8.66
C LEU A 8 35.79 -28.97 -8.55
N ILE A 9 36.47 -28.04 -9.24
CA ILE A 9 36.11 -26.62 -9.26
C ILE A 9 34.75 -26.41 -9.95
N LEU A 10 34.48 -27.14 -11.05
CA LEU A 10 33.19 -27.07 -11.74
C LEU A 10 32.04 -27.62 -10.87
N ALA A 11 32.29 -28.68 -10.10
CA ALA A 11 31.32 -29.23 -9.15
C ALA A 11 31.03 -28.28 -7.96
N ILE A 12 32.06 -27.59 -7.44
CA ILE A 12 31.90 -26.59 -6.38
C ILE A 12 31.15 -25.36 -6.89
N PHE A 13 31.43 -24.90 -8.13
CA PHE A 13 30.71 -23.79 -8.75
C PHE A 13 29.23 -24.13 -9.05
N ALA A 14 28.94 -25.39 -9.40
CA ALA A 14 27.58 -25.90 -9.57
C ALA A 14 26.81 -26.02 -8.23
N LEU A 15 27.49 -26.34 -7.11
CA LEU A 15 26.88 -26.35 -5.78
C LEU A 15 26.55 -24.94 -5.25
N CYS A 16 27.23 -23.90 -5.73
CA CYS A 16 26.95 -22.51 -5.31
C CYS A 16 25.76 -21.86 -6.04
N LEU A 17 25.19 -22.51 -7.07
CA LEU A 17 24.12 -21.94 -7.90
C LEU A 17 22.71 -22.41 -7.54
N VAL A 18 22.57 -23.34 -6.60
CA VAL A 18 21.26 -23.81 -6.14
C VAL A 18 20.96 -23.21 -4.78
N GLN A 19 20.78 -21.88 -4.73
CA GLN A 19 20.05 -21.30 -3.62
C GLN A 19 18.62 -21.79 -3.76
N SER A 20 18.22 -22.77 -2.94
CA SER A 20 16.83 -23.21 -2.84
C SER A 20 16.01 -22.05 -2.27
N VAL A 21 15.50 -21.18 -3.14
CA VAL A 21 14.52 -20.18 -2.74
C VAL A 21 13.27 -20.94 -2.41
N ALA A 22 12.84 -20.90 -1.15
CA ALA A 22 11.54 -21.44 -0.77
C ALA A 22 10.47 -20.67 -1.55
N ALA A 23 9.60 -21.39 -2.25
CA ALA A 23 8.47 -20.78 -2.94
C ALA A 23 7.45 -20.27 -1.90
N ALA A 24 6.89 -19.08 -2.14
CA ALA A 24 5.81 -18.54 -1.31
C ALA A 24 4.59 -19.47 -1.34
N ASN A 25 4.05 -19.75 -0.16
CA ASN A 25 2.75 -20.41 0.02
C ASN A 25 1.62 -19.39 0.05
N ILE A 26 1.84 -18.20 0.61
CA ILE A 26 0.86 -17.11 0.50
C ILE A 26 0.73 -16.73 -0.97
N GLN A 27 -0.51 -16.69 -1.46
CA GLN A 27 -0.85 -16.12 -2.76
C GLN A 27 -1.39 -14.71 -2.58
N GLU A 28 -1.44 -13.96 -3.68
CA GLU A 28 -1.96 -12.58 -3.69
C GLU A 28 -3.36 -12.53 -3.05
N PRO A 29 -3.52 -11.77 -1.96
CA PRO A 29 -4.81 -11.66 -1.28
C PRO A 29 -5.84 -10.92 -2.15
N ILE A 30 -7.10 -11.35 -2.06
CA ILE A 30 -8.22 -10.58 -2.59
C ILE A 30 -8.60 -9.54 -1.54
N THR A 31 -8.20 -8.29 -1.76
CA THR A 31 -8.42 -7.19 -0.80
C THR A 31 -9.54 -6.27 -1.23
N LYS A 32 -10.26 -5.71 -0.26
CA LYS A 32 -11.21 -4.61 -0.45
C LYS A 32 -11.08 -3.61 0.69
N LEU A 33 -11.02 -2.32 0.32
CA LEU A 33 -11.00 -1.20 1.24
C LEU A 33 -12.38 -0.55 1.31
N THR A 34 -12.86 -0.20 2.50
CA THR A 34 -14.16 0.44 2.73
C THR A 34 -14.06 1.53 3.81
N PRO A 35 -14.58 2.74 3.57
CA PRO A 35 -15.14 3.22 2.29
C PRO A 35 -14.06 3.24 1.19
N ALA A 36 -14.44 3.02 -0.06
CA ALA A 36 -13.51 3.13 -1.18
C ALA A 36 -13.42 4.59 -1.61
N GLN A 37 -12.23 5.19 -1.47
CA GLN A 37 -11.96 6.60 -1.79
C GLN A 37 -10.62 6.72 -2.52
N THR A 38 -10.46 7.80 -3.28
CA THR A 38 -9.21 8.12 -3.99
C THR A 38 -8.11 8.61 -3.05
N SER A 39 -8.49 9.18 -1.90
CA SER A 39 -7.58 9.49 -0.80
C SER A 39 -8.36 9.54 0.51
N TYR A 40 -7.60 9.54 1.61
CA TYR A 40 -8.13 9.64 2.97
C TYR A 40 -7.47 10.80 3.70
N THR A 41 -8.04 11.18 4.84
CA THR A 41 -7.50 12.16 5.77
C THR A 41 -7.23 11.51 7.12
N PRO A 42 -6.28 12.02 7.92
CA PRO A 42 -6.07 11.53 9.27
C PRO A 42 -7.36 11.48 10.09
N GLY A 43 -7.59 10.36 10.78
CA GLY A 43 -8.78 10.11 11.56
C GLY A 43 -9.93 9.41 10.80
N ASP A 44 -9.87 9.33 9.47
CA ASP A 44 -10.87 8.57 8.70
C ASP A 44 -10.89 7.11 9.13
N ARG A 45 -12.08 6.58 9.42
CA ARG A 45 -12.26 5.17 9.78
C ARG A 45 -12.31 4.33 8.52
N VAL A 46 -11.43 3.34 8.44
CA VAL A 46 -11.34 2.42 7.29
C VAL A 46 -11.44 0.97 7.74
N THR A 47 -11.89 0.13 6.81
CA THR A 47 -11.89 -1.33 6.95
C THR A 47 -11.24 -1.96 5.73
N VAL A 48 -10.21 -2.79 5.96
CA VAL A 48 -9.59 -3.65 4.96
C VAL A 48 -10.10 -5.06 5.17
N THR A 49 -10.77 -5.63 4.17
CA THR A 49 -11.06 -7.06 4.14
C THR A 49 -10.07 -7.75 3.22
N ALA A 50 -9.47 -8.85 3.64
CA ALA A 50 -8.57 -9.66 2.82
C ALA A 50 -8.93 -11.15 2.94
N GLU A 51 -9.13 -11.80 1.80
CA GLU A 51 -9.16 -13.26 1.71
C GLU A 51 -7.83 -13.73 1.12
N VAL A 52 -7.08 -14.50 1.90
CA VAL A 52 -5.71 -14.94 1.61
C VAL A 52 -5.74 -16.42 1.26
N PRO A 53 -5.52 -16.78 -0.01
CA PRO A 53 -5.39 -18.17 -0.42
C PRO A 53 -3.97 -18.68 -0.17
N PHE A 54 -3.84 -20.00 -0.01
CA PHE A 54 -2.56 -20.67 0.19
C PHE A 54 -2.30 -21.71 -0.90
N ALA A 55 -1.12 -21.63 -1.52
CA ALA A 55 -0.61 -22.67 -2.41
C ALA A 55 -0.17 -23.88 -1.58
N THR A 56 -0.64 -25.06 -1.99
CA THR A 56 -0.25 -26.34 -1.40
C THR A 56 1.10 -26.79 -1.97
N THR A 57 2.04 -27.15 -1.11
CA THR A 57 3.37 -27.67 -1.50
C THR A 57 3.75 -28.88 -0.65
N GLY A 58 4.39 -29.88 -1.26
CA GLY A 58 4.95 -31.03 -0.52
C GLY A 58 3.93 -31.88 0.25
N GLY A 59 2.65 -31.88 -0.15
CA GLY A 59 1.59 -32.64 0.53
C GLY A 59 0.96 -31.93 1.73
N SER A 60 1.33 -30.67 2.00
CA SER A 60 0.71 -29.82 3.02
C SER A 60 0.19 -28.51 2.42
N THR A 61 -0.85 -27.95 3.05
CA THR A 61 -1.43 -26.65 2.72
C THR A 61 -0.53 -25.47 3.13
N PHE A 62 0.33 -25.64 4.13
CA PHE A 62 1.27 -24.60 4.57
C PHE A 62 2.41 -25.19 5.44
N PRO A 63 3.65 -24.68 5.38
CA PRO A 63 4.72 -25.20 6.23
C PRO A 63 4.50 -24.87 7.72
N GLY A 64 4.35 -25.88 8.58
CA GLY A 64 4.02 -25.70 9.99
C GLY A 64 5.02 -24.88 10.83
N GLN A 65 6.28 -24.80 10.40
CA GLN A 65 7.33 -24.00 11.05
C GLN A 65 7.38 -22.55 10.56
N HIS A 66 6.60 -22.19 9.53
CA HIS A 66 6.50 -20.82 9.03
C HIS A 66 5.38 -20.10 9.78
N SER A 67 5.15 -18.84 9.46
CA SER A 67 3.98 -18.08 9.92
C SER A 67 3.51 -17.09 8.86
N VAL A 68 2.27 -16.65 9.00
CA VAL A 68 1.73 -15.51 8.27
C VAL A 68 1.79 -14.32 9.21
N ARG A 69 2.42 -13.23 8.79
CA ARG A 69 2.47 -11.97 9.52
C ARG A 69 1.70 -10.92 8.74
N ALA A 70 0.67 -10.35 9.36
CA ALA A 70 -0.01 -9.17 8.86
C ALA A 70 0.32 -7.96 9.75
N TYR A 71 0.45 -6.80 9.14
CA TYR A 71 0.81 -5.56 9.81
C TYR A 71 -0.10 -4.41 9.36
N THR A 72 -0.23 -3.40 10.21
CA THR A 72 -0.96 -2.18 9.90
C THR A 72 -0.33 -0.97 10.60
N ASP A 73 -0.28 0.14 9.88
CA ASP A 73 0.02 1.48 10.42
C ASP A 73 -1.25 2.25 10.82
N LEU A 74 -2.44 1.64 10.76
CA LEU A 74 -3.66 2.27 11.24
C LEU A 74 -3.60 2.48 12.76
N ASP A 75 -4.15 3.60 13.20
CA ASP A 75 -4.37 3.88 14.61
C ASP A 75 -5.56 3.07 15.13
N ASN A 76 -5.45 2.63 16.39
CA ASN A 76 -6.45 1.80 17.08
C ASN A 76 -6.91 0.56 16.26
N PRO A 77 -5.97 -0.27 15.77
CA PRO A 77 -6.31 -1.36 14.87
C PRO A 77 -6.99 -2.53 15.60
N GLU A 78 -8.06 -3.03 15.02
CA GLU A 78 -8.76 -4.24 15.42
C GLU A 78 -8.80 -5.23 14.26
N TRP A 79 -8.32 -6.43 14.52
CA TRP A 79 -8.36 -7.55 13.58
C TRP A 79 -9.47 -8.51 14.00
N VAL A 80 -10.34 -8.84 13.06
CA VAL A 80 -11.17 -10.04 13.10
C VAL A 80 -10.62 -11.01 12.06
N TYR A 81 -10.23 -12.21 12.46
CA TYR A 81 -9.71 -13.21 11.54
C TYR A 81 -10.35 -14.57 11.71
N THR A 82 -10.39 -15.34 10.63
CA THR A 82 -10.83 -16.73 10.62
C THR A 82 -9.89 -17.56 9.77
N VAL A 83 -9.31 -18.61 10.37
CA VAL A 83 -8.67 -19.69 9.61
C VAL A 83 -9.77 -20.64 9.16
N LYS A 84 -10.02 -20.69 7.85
CA LYS A 84 -11.06 -21.53 7.23
C LYS A 84 -10.44 -22.83 6.74
N ILE A 85 -10.83 -23.95 7.33
CA ILE A 85 -10.47 -25.31 6.92
C ILE A 85 -11.67 -25.91 6.21
N ASN A 86 -11.52 -26.23 4.93
CA ASN A 86 -12.62 -26.69 4.07
C ASN A 86 -13.85 -25.74 4.12
N GLY A 87 -13.60 -24.44 4.23
CA GLY A 87 -14.65 -23.41 4.32
C GLY A 87 -15.22 -23.15 5.71
N HIS A 88 -14.79 -23.89 6.74
CA HIS A 88 -15.28 -23.74 8.12
C HIS A 88 -14.20 -23.19 9.05
N GLY A 89 -14.58 -22.32 9.98
CA GLY A 89 -13.68 -21.76 10.97
C GLY A 89 -14.46 -21.04 12.07
N GLN A 90 -13.74 -20.47 13.03
CA GLN A 90 -14.30 -19.60 14.06
C GLN A 90 -13.59 -18.26 14.03
N GLU A 91 -14.36 -17.18 14.16
CA GLU A 91 -13.82 -15.83 14.22
C GLU A 91 -13.04 -15.62 15.52
N GLN A 92 -11.93 -14.90 15.40
CA GLN A 92 -11.08 -14.47 16.50
C GLN A 92 -10.85 -12.96 16.38
N THR A 93 -10.90 -12.25 17.50
CA THR A 93 -10.71 -10.80 17.54
C THR A 93 -9.48 -10.44 18.36
N VAL A 94 -8.61 -9.58 17.82
CA VAL A 94 -7.44 -9.06 18.52
C VAL A 94 -7.15 -7.60 18.16
N THR A 95 -6.73 -6.81 19.15
CA THR A 95 -6.34 -5.40 18.97
C THR A 95 -4.82 -5.28 19.10
N ARG A 96 -4.13 -5.02 17.99
CA ARG A 96 -2.65 -4.89 17.89
C ARG A 96 -2.23 -4.50 16.47
N GLN A 97 -1.06 -3.88 16.30
CA GLN A 97 -0.52 -3.54 14.97
C GLN A 97 -0.08 -4.78 14.17
N VAL A 98 0.49 -5.79 14.84
CA VAL A 98 1.00 -7.01 14.20
C VAL A 98 0.11 -8.19 14.55
N LEU A 99 -0.50 -8.82 13.55
CA LEU A 99 -1.15 -10.11 13.66
C LEU A 99 -0.21 -11.21 13.15
N THR A 100 -0.03 -12.28 13.91
CA THR A 100 0.77 -13.44 13.49
C THR A 100 -0.05 -14.70 13.64
N ILE A 101 -0.20 -15.43 12.53
CA ILE A 101 -0.86 -16.74 12.48
C ILE A 101 0.24 -17.79 12.33
N SER A 102 0.34 -18.69 13.32
CA SER A 102 1.31 -19.78 13.27
C SER A 102 1.00 -20.72 12.10
N GLY A 103 2.03 -21.14 11.37
CA GLY A 103 1.90 -22.14 10.31
C GLY A 103 1.33 -23.46 10.80
N TYR A 104 1.52 -23.81 12.09
CA TYR A 104 0.88 -24.98 12.69
C TYR A 104 -0.65 -24.95 12.59
N MET A 105 -1.26 -23.76 12.64
CA MET A 105 -2.70 -23.60 12.46
C MET A 105 -3.15 -23.73 11.00
N LEU A 106 -2.20 -23.75 10.05
CA LEU A 106 -2.42 -23.73 8.60
C LEU A 106 -1.89 -25.00 7.92
N ASP A 107 -1.13 -25.83 8.63
CA ASP A 107 -0.47 -27.05 8.14
C ASP A 107 -1.41 -28.24 8.22
N TYR A 108 -2.16 -28.45 7.14
CA TYR A 108 -3.05 -29.59 6.97
C TYR A 108 -2.61 -30.42 5.76
N PRO A 109 -2.95 -31.72 5.73
CA PRO A 109 -2.77 -32.54 4.55
C PRO A 109 -3.43 -31.90 3.31
N SER A 110 -2.74 -31.98 2.16
CA SER A 110 -3.10 -31.32 0.89
C SER A 110 -4.49 -31.60 0.32
N GLN A 111 -5.19 -32.62 0.82
CA GLN A 111 -6.59 -32.88 0.46
C GLN A 111 -7.57 -31.87 1.08
N ASN A 112 -7.13 -31.08 2.06
CA ASN A 112 -7.91 -30.00 2.65
C ASN A 112 -7.64 -28.69 1.91
N THR A 113 -8.60 -27.78 1.98
CA THR A 113 -8.39 -26.39 1.57
C THR A 113 -8.25 -25.50 2.80
N ILE A 114 -7.29 -24.57 2.74
CA ILE A 114 -7.08 -23.56 3.77
C ILE A 114 -7.18 -22.18 3.13
N ALA A 115 -7.88 -21.28 3.82
CA ALA A 115 -7.89 -19.86 3.52
C ALA A 115 -7.87 -19.06 4.83
N LEU A 116 -7.26 -17.88 4.80
CA LEU A 116 -7.28 -16.94 5.92
C LEU A 116 -8.15 -15.75 5.52
N SER A 117 -9.20 -15.52 6.30
CA SER A 117 -10.06 -14.34 6.16
C SER A 117 -9.67 -13.33 7.22
N LEU A 118 -9.45 -12.09 6.80
CA LEU A 118 -9.04 -10.97 7.64
C LEU A 118 -10.01 -9.81 7.43
N VAL A 119 -10.42 -9.19 8.53
CA VAL A 119 -11.09 -7.90 8.56
C VAL A 119 -10.30 -7.03 9.53
N LEU A 120 -9.63 -6.02 9.00
CA LEU A 120 -8.91 -5.02 9.77
C LEU A 120 -9.73 -3.74 9.78
N THR A 121 -10.04 -3.22 10.97
CA THR A 121 -10.64 -1.90 11.12
C THR A 121 -9.72 -1.01 11.94
N GLY A 122 -9.61 0.26 11.56
CA GLY A 122 -8.80 1.25 12.27
C GLY A 122 -9.06 2.65 11.75
N THR A 123 -8.24 3.61 12.18
CA THR A 123 -8.28 4.99 11.68
C THR A 123 -6.97 5.35 10.98
N ILE A 124 -7.06 6.14 9.92
CA ILE A 124 -5.90 6.64 9.19
C ILE A 124 -5.02 7.47 10.14
N PRO A 125 -3.71 7.17 10.25
CA PRO A 125 -2.85 7.85 11.21
C PRO A 125 -2.56 9.29 10.79
N SER A 126 -2.16 10.10 11.77
CA SER A 126 -1.60 11.42 11.48
C SER A 126 -0.25 11.32 10.78
N MET A 127 -0.03 12.14 9.75
CA MET A 127 1.26 12.27 9.06
C MET A 127 1.67 13.73 8.96
N PRO A 128 2.98 14.04 8.94
CA PRO A 128 3.46 15.42 8.88
C PRO A 128 3.17 16.09 7.53
N THR A 129 3.07 15.29 6.46
CA THR A 129 2.76 15.75 5.09
C THR A 129 1.94 14.69 4.36
N SER A 130 1.23 15.13 3.32
CA SER A 130 0.46 14.29 2.41
C SER A 130 1.36 13.31 1.65
N GLY A 131 0.87 12.09 1.40
CA GLY A 131 1.63 11.06 0.68
C GLY A 131 0.99 9.67 0.75
N GLU A 132 1.60 8.72 0.05
CA GLU A 132 1.21 7.31 0.08
C GLU A 132 1.66 6.64 1.39
N LYS A 133 0.83 5.71 1.87
CA LYS A 133 1.08 4.95 3.09
C LYS A 133 0.48 3.54 2.98
N ALA A 134 1.29 2.52 3.24
CA ALA A 134 0.82 1.16 3.44
C ALA A 134 0.01 1.08 4.74
N ILE A 135 -1.29 0.78 4.63
CA ILE A 135 -2.19 0.65 5.80
C ILE A 135 -2.46 -0.81 6.18
N PHE A 136 -2.13 -1.74 5.29
CA PHE A 136 -2.19 -3.17 5.53
C PHE A 136 -1.05 -3.80 4.76
N SER A 137 -0.34 -4.72 5.39
CA SER A 137 0.58 -5.62 4.69
C SER A 137 0.45 -7.03 5.23
N ILE A 138 0.80 -8.01 4.42
CA ILE A 138 0.82 -9.42 4.79
C ILE A 138 1.97 -10.14 4.10
N GLU A 139 2.62 -11.03 4.82
CA GLU A 139 3.78 -11.76 4.35
C GLU A 139 3.94 -13.14 5.02
N GLN A 140 4.68 -14.02 4.38
CA GLN A 140 5.07 -15.30 4.94
C GLN A 140 6.46 -15.18 5.56
N ILE A 141 6.58 -15.61 6.80
CA ILE A 141 7.82 -15.62 7.56
C ILE A 141 8.30 -17.06 7.74
N ASP A 142 9.55 -17.35 7.41
CA ASP A 142 10.18 -18.66 7.61
C ASP A 142 10.50 -18.94 9.09
N ALA A 143 10.99 -20.14 9.38
CA ALA A 143 11.34 -20.56 10.74
C ALA A 143 12.47 -19.73 11.39
N ASN A 144 13.25 -18.99 10.58
CA ASN A 144 14.34 -18.14 11.04
C ASN A 144 13.92 -16.68 11.20
N GLY A 145 12.65 -16.34 10.91
CA GLY A 145 12.14 -14.97 10.98
C GLY A 145 12.32 -14.16 9.70
N ASN A 146 12.73 -14.76 8.58
CA ASN A 146 12.90 -14.06 7.31
C ASN A 146 11.62 -14.07 6.48
N THR A 147 11.34 -12.97 5.78
CA THR A 147 10.27 -12.93 4.78
C THR A 147 10.61 -13.82 3.58
N ILE A 148 9.67 -14.68 3.19
CA ILE A 148 9.78 -15.48 1.97
C ILE A 148 9.60 -14.58 0.75
N SER A 149 10.52 -14.66 -0.20
CA SER A 149 10.47 -13.89 -1.44
C SER A 149 9.17 -14.15 -2.21
N GLY A 150 8.52 -13.08 -2.69
CA GLY A 150 7.25 -13.16 -3.41
C GLY A 150 6.02 -13.43 -2.54
N SER A 151 6.13 -13.34 -1.22
CA SER A 151 5.00 -13.54 -0.30
C SER A 151 4.44 -12.24 0.31
N HIS A 152 5.08 -11.10 0.03
CA HIS A 152 4.76 -9.81 0.64
C HIS A 152 3.77 -9.02 -0.24
N TYR A 153 2.65 -8.61 0.35
CA TYR A 153 1.59 -7.87 -0.32
C TYR A 153 1.14 -6.71 0.57
N GLU A 154 0.86 -5.55 -0.03
CA GLU A 154 0.47 -4.33 0.67
C GLU A 154 -0.80 -3.71 0.07
N VAL A 155 -1.51 -2.94 0.89
CA VAL A 155 -2.57 -2.03 0.46
C VAL A 155 -2.12 -0.62 0.82
N ASP A 156 -1.73 0.12 -0.20
CA ASP A 156 -1.35 1.53 -0.09
C ASP A 156 -2.56 2.44 -0.29
N VAL A 157 -2.56 3.55 0.45
CA VAL A 157 -3.54 4.62 0.29
C VAL A 157 -2.86 5.97 0.25
N MET A 158 -3.42 6.89 -0.55
CA MET A 158 -3.04 8.30 -0.51
C MET A 158 -3.68 8.96 0.71
N ILE A 159 -2.86 9.56 1.56
CA ILE A 159 -3.28 10.38 2.70
C ILE A 159 -3.05 11.85 2.36
N VAL A 160 -4.09 12.67 2.51
CA VAL A 160 -4.05 14.11 2.27
C VAL A 160 -4.20 14.83 3.60
N ILE A 161 -3.24 15.70 3.90
CA ILE A 161 -3.24 16.54 5.10
C ILE A 161 -3.88 17.88 4.75
N PRO A 162 -4.98 18.28 5.42
CA PRO A 162 -5.66 19.56 5.17
C PRO A 162 -4.73 20.78 5.17
N GLU A 163 -3.80 20.84 6.12
CA GLU A 163 -2.85 21.96 6.24
C GLU A 163 -1.94 22.08 5.02
N ASP A 164 -1.60 20.97 4.35
CA ASP A 164 -0.81 21.02 3.12
C ASP A 164 -1.61 21.59 1.96
N ILE A 165 -2.92 21.31 1.92
CA ILE A 165 -3.82 21.90 0.93
C ILE A 165 -3.93 23.40 1.16
N ASP A 166 -4.07 23.86 2.41
CA ASP A 166 -4.10 25.29 2.71
C ASP A 166 -2.80 26.00 2.31
N LYS A 167 -1.65 25.39 2.60
CA LYS A 167 -0.34 25.90 2.15
C LYS A 167 -0.25 25.95 0.64
N LEU A 168 -0.66 24.89 -0.06
CA LEU A 168 -0.64 24.82 -1.52
C LEU A 168 -1.55 25.87 -2.15
N ARG A 169 -2.75 26.07 -1.59
CA ARG A 169 -3.67 27.14 -2.01
C ARG A 169 -3.04 28.52 -1.88
N ALA A 170 -2.35 28.80 -0.79
CA ALA A 170 -1.67 30.08 -0.57
C ALA A 170 -0.51 30.29 -1.57
N ILE A 171 0.22 29.23 -1.91
CA ILE A 171 1.28 29.28 -2.93
C ILE A 171 0.66 29.61 -4.30
N VAL A 172 -0.36 28.86 -4.72
CA VAL A 172 -1.04 29.09 -6.01
C VAL A 172 -1.65 30.49 -6.09
N GLU A 173 -2.22 31.01 -4.99
CA GLU A 173 -2.73 32.38 -4.93
C GLU A 173 -1.61 33.42 -5.17
N SER A 174 -0.44 33.22 -4.53
CA SER A 174 0.72 34.08 -4.72
C SER A 174 1.25 34.03 -6.15
N ASP A 175 1.29 32.84 -6.76
CA ASP A 175 1.74 32.65 -8.14
C ASP A 175 0.76 33.31 -9.14
N LEU A 176 -0.54 33.14 -8.92
CA LEU A 176 -1.58 33.84 -9.69
C LEU A 176 -1.44 35.36 -9.58
N SER A 177 -1.24 35.89 -8.38
CA SER A 177 -1.04 37.34 -8.18
C SER A 177 0.20 37.86 -8.91
N THR A 178 1.29 37.10 -8.90
CA THR A 178 2.51 37.43 -9.64
C THR A 178 2.24 37.42 -11.14
N PHE A 179 1.58 36.37 -11.65
CA PHE A 179 1.33 36.21 -13.07
C PHE A 179 0.37 37.28 -13.63
N ASP A 180 -0.64 37.68 -12.86
CA ASP A 180 -1.54 38.80 -13.22
C ASP A 180 -0.78 40.13 -13.35
N THR A 181 0.18 40.37 -12.46
CA THR A 181 1.07 41.55 -12.51
C THR A 181 1.91 41.52 -13.79
N GLU A 182 2.52 40.37 -14.12
CA GLU A 182 3.32 40.21 -15.34
C GLU A 182 2.49 40.40 -16.61
N ILE A 183 1.28 39.83 -16.67
CA ILE A 183 0.34 40.02 -17.79
C ILE A 183 0.03 41.51 -17.96
N THR A 184 -0.32 42.19 -16.86
CA THR A 184 -0.66 43.61 -16.86
C THR A 184 0.50 44.48 -17.33
N ASP A 185 1.73 44.18 -16.91
CA ASP A 185 2.92 44.94 -17.31
C ASP A 185 3.28 44.70 -18.78
N LYS A 186 3.13 43.48 -19.30
CA LYS A 186 3.32 43.19 -20.73
C LYS A 186 2.26 43.87 -21.60
N LEU A 187 1.01 43.87 -21.16
CA LEU A 187 -0.07 44.55 -21.87
C LEU A 187 0.21 46.06 -22.02
N LYS A 188 0.74 46.72 -20.98
CA LYS A 188 1.16 48.14 -21.05
C LYS A 188 2.23 48.41 -22.11
N THR A 189 3.05 47.42 -22.43
CA THR A 189 4.08 47.50 -23.48
C THR A 189 3.57 47.17 -24.88
N GLY A 190 2.26 46.91 -25.04
CA GLY A 190 1.62 46.61 -26.32
C GLY A 190 1.80 45.16 -26.79
N VAL A 191 2.25 44.26 -25.91
CA VAL A 191 2.34 42.82 -26.21
C VAL A 191 0.95 42.20 -26.14
N ASP A 192 0.61 41.33 -27.10
CA ASP A 192 -0.61 40.51 -27.04
C ASP A 192 -0.46 39.43 -25.96
N VAL A 193 -1.30 39.51 -24.93
CA VAL A 193 -1.31 38.61 -23.76
C VAL A 193 -2.51 37.67 -23.74
N SER A 194 -3.31 37.60 -24.80
CA SER A 194 -4.56 36.82 -24.85
C SER A 194 -4.40 35.37 -24.39
N GLN A 195 -3.34 34.69 -24.82
CA GLN A 195 -3.05 33.31 -24.40
C GLN A 195 -2.60 33.19 -22.93
N ALA A 196 -1.86 34.18 -22.43
CA ALA A 196 -1.44 34.21 -21.02
C ALA A 196 -2.63 34.46 -20.11
N GLN A 197 -3.51 35.41 -20.48
CA GLN A 197 -4.76 35.68 -19.78
C GLN A 197 -5.65 34.44 -19.71
N ALA A 198 -5.82 33.71 -20.82
CA ALA A 198 -6.61 32.48 -20.84
C ALA A 198 -6.07 31.40 -19.88
N LYS A 199 -4.73 31.27 -19.79
CA LYS A 199 -4.12 30.34 -18.83
C LYS A 199 -4.33 30.80 -17.38
N TYR A 200 -4.16 32.09 -17.12
CA TYR A 200 -4.43 32.67 -15.80
C TYR A 200 -5.89 32.42 -15.37
N ASP A 201 -6.85 32.68 -16.25
CA ASP A 201 -8.27 32.50 -15.95
C ASP A 201 -8.59 31.02 -15.63
N ALA A 202 -8.03 30.09 -16.42
CA ALA A 202 -8.21 28.66 -16.19
C ALA A 202 -7.59 28.19 -14.86
N ALA A 203 -6.38 28.66 -14.54
CA ALA A 203 -5.70 28.35 -13.28
C ALA A 203 -6.47 28.93 -12.08
N ARG A 204 -6.93 30.19 -12.20
CA ARG A 204 -7.73 30.86 -11.17
C ARG A 204 -9.05 30.14 -10.93
N GLU A 205 -9.70 29.65 -11.97
CA GLU A 205 -10.93 28.87 -11.83
C GLU A 205 -10.69 27.60 -11.00
N LYS A 206 -9.63 26.85 -11.27
CA LYS A 206 -9.26 25.65 -10.47
C LYS A 206 -8.94 26.01 -9.02
N TRP A 207 -8.24 27.11 -8.79
CA TRP A 207 -7.98 27.62 -7.45
C TRP A 207 -9.27 28.00 -6.70
N ILE A 208 -10.28 28.57 -7.39
CA ILE A 208 -11.60 28.85 -6.80
C ILE A 208 -12.33 27.53 -6.50
N GLN A 209 -12.41 26.61 -7.46
CA GLN A 209 -13.12 25.34 -7.31
C GLN A 209 -12.55 24.46 -6.19
N SER A 210 -11.23 24.50 -5.98
CA SER A 210 -10.57 23.73 -4.93
C SER A 210 -10.96 24.17 -3.51
N ALA A 211 -11.52 25.37 -3.32
CA ALA A 211 -11.92 25.87 -1.99
C ALA A 211 -13.11 25.09 -1.38
N THR A 212 -13.95 24.51 -2.24
CA THR A 212 -15.17 23.79 -1.84
C THR A 212 -15.11 22.29 -2.15
N ALA A 213 -14.00 21.85 -2.75
CA ALA A 213 -13.79 20.45 -3.11
C ALA A 213 -13.35 19.62 -1.90
N SER A 214 -13.46 18.29 -1.99
CA SER A 214 -12.78 17.41 -1.04
C SER A 214 -11.27 17.65 -1.11
N TYR A 215 -10.52 17.38 -0.04
CA TYR A 215 -9.07 17.59 -0.06
C TYR A 215 -8.35 16.83 -1.18
N ALA A 216 -8.83 15.63 -1.51
CA ALA A 216 -8.36 14.84 -2.66
C ALA A 216 -8.49 15.63 -3.98
N THR A 217 -9.70 16.11 -4.24
CA THR A 217 -10.03 16.85 -5.47
C THR A 217 -9.39 18.22 -5.47
N ALA A 218 -9.32 18.89 -4.32
CA ALA A 218 -8.64 20.17 -4.16
C ALA A 218 -7.15 20.04 -4.51
N LYS A 219 -6.48 18.96 -4.06
CA LYS A 219 -5.09 18.70 -4.42
C LYS A 219 -4.91 18.60 -5.93
N VAL A 220 -5.73 17.79 -6.60
CA VAL A 220 -5.65 17.62 -8.07
C VAL A 220 -5.90 18.94 -8.79
N LEU A 221 -6.93 19.69 -8.38
CA LEU A 221 -7.24 20.99 -8.98
C LEU A 221 -6.08 22.00 -8.82
N LEU A 222 -5.40 21.99 -7.68
CA LEU A 222 -4.28 22.88 -7.40
C LEU A 222 -2.99 22.44 -8.11
N ASP A 223 -2.74 21.14 -8.23
CA ASP A 223 -1.62 20.61 -9.02
C ASP A 223 -1.80 20.94 -10.53
N ASP A 224 -3.05 21.05 -10.98
CA ASP A 224 -3.41 21.39 -12.35
C ASP A 224 -3.50 22.91 -12.62
N ALA A 225 -3.45 23.76 -11.60
CA ALA A 225 -3.58 25.23 -11.71
C ALA A 225 -2.26 25.88 -12.14
#